data_AF-A0AAD9P9V4-F1
#
_entry.id   AF-A0AAD9P9V4-F1
#
_cell.length_a   1.000
_cell.length_b   1.000
_cell.length_c   1.000
_cell.angle_alpha   90.00
_cell.angle_beta   90.00
_cell.angle_gamma   90.00
#
_symmetry.space_group_name_H-M   'P 1'
#
loop_
_entity.id
_entity.type
_entity.pdbx_description
1 polymer ?
#
loop_
_entity_poly.entity_id
_entity_poly.type
_entity_poly.pdbx_seq_one_letter_code
_entity_poly.pdbx_strand_id
1 'polypeptide(L)' 'MMENETPIYYVNNTQIENVEMCIYLGQTYSTRDKNQDKEIQRRITTGWTAIAKHRDIFKGNFGRCVKRQVYNSCV' A
#
# COMPACT_ATOMS: atom_id res chain seq x y z
N MET A 1 31.74 22.31 -12.41
CA MET A 1 31.30 20.95 -12.05
C MET A 1 30.87 21.03 -10.60
N MET A 2 29.57 21.14 -10.32
CA MET A 2 29.09 21.12 -8.93
C MET A 2 28.68 19.68 -8.65
N GLU A 3 29.36 19.05 -7.71
CA GLU A 3 28.93 17.78 -7.12
C GLU A 3 27.58 18.05 -6.45
N ASN A 4 26.50 17.53 -7.05
CA ASN A 4 25.18 17.60 -6.45
C ASN A 4 25.16 16.62 -5.28
N GLU A 5 25.45 17.10 -4.08
CA GLU A 5 25.31 16.32 -2.85
C GLU A 5 23.86 15.84 -2.73
N THR A 6 23.65 14.53 -2.81
CA THR A 6 22.34 13.93 -2.56
C THR A 6 21.94 14.19 -1.11
N PRO A 7 20.77 14.80 -0.86
CA PRO A 7 20.34 15.12 0.49
C PRO A 7 20.17 13.86 1.34
N ILE A 8 20.70 13.89 2.56
CA ILE A 8 20.60 12.81 3.55
C ILE A 8 19.36 13.06 4.42
N TYR A 9 18.52 12.04 4.56
CA TYR A 9 17.28 12.13 5.33
C TYR A 9 17.36 11.25 6.58
N TYR A 10 16.76 11.71 7.68
CA TYR A 10 16.68 10.96 8.94
C TYR A 10 15.23 10.87 9.43
N VAL A 11 14.83 9.69 9.87
CA VAL A 11 13.56 9.43 10.58
C VAL A 11 13.88 8.71 11.87
N ASN A 12 13.51 9.28 13.02
CA ASN A 12 13.80 8.71 14.35
C ASN A 12 15.29 8.30 14.50
N ASN A 13 16.20 9.21 14.15
CA ASN A 13 17.65 8.99 14.16
C ASN A 13 18.16 7.86 13.24
N THR A 14 17.30 7.31 12.39
CA THR A 14 17.66 6.32 11.37
C THR A 14 17.84 7.04 10.04
N GLN A 15 19.02 6.91 9.44
CA GLN A 15 19.27 7.42 8.10
C GLN A 15 18.42 6.62 7.11
N ILE A 16 17.66 7.31 6.26
CA ILE A 16 16.84 6.68 5.22
C ILE A 16 17.38 7.04 3.84
N GLU A 17 17.23 6.10 2.92
CA GLU A 17 17.55 6.30 1.51
C GLU A 17 16.45 7.12 0.82
N ASN A 18 16.85 8.05 -0.03
CA ASN A 18 15.93 8.70 -0.96
C ASN A 18 15.79 7.85 -2.22
N VAL A 19 14.64 7.17 -2.38
CA VAL A 19 14.36 6.34 -3.54
C VAL A 19 13.25 6.94 -4.39
N GLU A 20 13.46 6.99 -5.71
CA GLU A 20 12.43 7.43 -6.66
C GLU A 20 11.33 6.39 -6.83
N MET A 21 11.68 5.11 -6.72
CA MET A 21 10.76 3.98 -6.81
C MET A 21 10.97 3.01 -5.65
N CYS A 22 9.87 2.50 -5.08
CA CYS A 22 9.90 1.44 -4.08
C CYS A 22 8.76 0.44 -4.32
N ILE A 23 8.89 -0.76 -3.75
CA ILE A 23 7.78 -1.70 -3.69
C ILE A 23 7.04 -1.46 -2.37
N TYR A 24 5.83 -0.91 -2.45
CA TYR A 24 4.95 -0.74 -1.31
C TYR A 24 3.82 -1.77 -1.38
N LEU A 25 3.81 -2.71 -0.43
CA LEU A 25 2.78 -3.75 -0.32
C LEU A 25 2.56 -4.53 -1.64
N GLY A 26 3.66 -4.88 -2.32
CA GLY A 26 3.67 -5.64 -3.57
C GLY A 26 3.42 -4.82 -4.83
N GLN A 27 3.30 -3.49 -4.74
CA GLN A 27 3.08 -2.60 -5.88
C GLN A 27 4.25 -1.64 -6.06
N THR A 28 4.61 -1.37 -7.31
CA THR A 28 5.62 -0.34 -7.64
C THR A 28 5.04 1.04 -7.38
N TYR A 29 5.70 1.78 -6.50
CA TYR A 29 5.32 3.11 -6.06
C TYR A 29 6.43 4.09 -6.48
N SER A 30 6.03 5.23 -7.04
CA SER A 30 6.95 6.32 -7.42
C SER A 30 6.69 7.55 -6.55
N THR A 31 7.74 8.09 -5.95
CA THR A 31 7.70 9.33 -5.15
C THR A 31 7.60 10.58 -6.03
N ARG A 32 8.00 10.51 -7.31
CA ARG A 32 7.91 11.63 -8.28
C ARG A 32 6.48 11.91 -8.74
N ASP A 33 5.71 10.87 -9.03
CA ASP A 33 4.43 10.99 -9.73
C ASP A 33 3.22 11.26 -8.82
N LYS A 34 3.42 11.41 -7.49
CA LYS A 34 2.33 11.46 -6.51
C LYS A 34 1.33 10.30 -6.69
N ASN A 35 1.82 9.09 -6.98
CA ASN A 35 0.99 7.90 -7.20
C ASN A 35 0.27 7.40 -5.92
N GLN A 36 0.37 8.12 -4.80
CA GLN A 36 -0.35 7.86 -3.55
C GLN A 36 -1.85 7.77 -3.80
N ASP A 37 -2.41 8.76 -4.51
CA ASP A 37 -3.84 8.80 -4.79
C ASP A 37 -4.27 7.59 -5.62
N LYS A 38 -3.45 7.15 -6.58
CA LYS A 38 -3.74 5.95 -7.39
C LYS A 38 -3.73 4.68 -6.54
N GLU A 39 -2.76 4.51 -5.64
CA GLU A 39 -2.73 3.35 -4.75
C GLU A 39 -3.89 3.37 -3.74
N ILE A 40 -4.24 4.54 -3.20
CA ILE A 40 -5.40 4.72 -2.33
C ILE A 40 -6.68 4.33 -3.07
N GLN A 41 -6.89 4.85 -4.28
CA GLN A 41 -8.06 4.51 -5.10
C GLN A 41 -8.09 3.03 -5.46
N ARG A 42 -6.95 2.44 -5.87
CA ARG A 42 -6.85 1.00 -6.15
C ARG A 42 -7.28 0.17 -4.94
N ARG A 43 -6.79 0.50 -3.74
CA ARG A 43 -7.15 -0.21 -2.49
C ARG A 43 -8.63 -0.07 -2.14
N ILE A 44 -9.20 1.12 -2.32
CA ILE A 44 -10.64 1.35 -2.10
C ILE A 44 -11.44 0.46 -3.05
N THR A 45 -11.15 0.52 -4.36
CA THR A 45 -11.84 -0.29 -5.37
C THR A 45 -11.68 -1.79 -5.09
N THR A 46 -10.45 -2.26 -4.89
CA THR A 46 -10.16 -3.67 -4.65
C THR A 46 -10.81 -4.18 -3.36
N GLY A 47 -10.81 -3.35 -2.31
CA GLY A 47 -11.50 -3.64 -1.06
C GLY A 47 -13.01 -3.82 -1.25
N TRP A 48 -13.66 -2.90 -1.97
CA TRP A 48 -15.08 -3.04 -2.30
C TRP A 48 -15.37 -4.25 -3.17
N THR A 49 -14.53 -4.52 -4.17
CA THR A 49 -14.64 -5.72 -5.01
C THR A 49 -14.51 -7.00 -4.19
N ALA A 50 -13.57 -7.08 -3.25
CA ALA A 50 -13.39 -8.23 -2.36
C ALA A 50 -14.62 -8.47 -1.48
N ILE A 51 -15.17 -7.40 -0.90
CA ILE A 51 -16.39 -7.46 -0.07
C ILE A 51 -17.60 -7.94 -0.90
N ALA A 52 -17.75 -7.43 -2.13
CA ALA A 52 -18.82 -7.83 -3.02
C ALA A 52 -18.68 -9.30 -3.46
N LYS A 53 -17.47 -9.70 -3.87
CA LYS A 53 -17.16 -11.06 -4.35
C LYS A 53 -17.32 -12.12 -3.26
N HIS A 54 -16.94 -11.80 -2.03
CA HIS A 54 -17.01 -12.72 -0.89
C HIS A 54 -18.11 -12.32 0.11
N ARG A 55 -19.22 -11.78 -0.40
CA ARG A 55 -20.33 -11.25 0.39
C ARG A 55 -20.83 -12.24 1.43
N ASP A 56 -20.88 -13.53 1.11
CA ASP A 56 -21.38 -14.58 2.01
C ASP A 56 -20.46 -14.74 3.23
N ILE A 57 -19.15 -14.54 3.06
CA ILE A 57 -18.19 -14.58 4.15
C ILE A 57 -18.27 -13.28 4.96
N PHE A 58 -18.28 -12.12 4.29
CA PHE A 58 -18.26 -10.84 4.98
C PHE A 58 -19.57 -10.51 5.71
N LYS A 59 -20.72 -10.91 5.16
CA LYS A 59 -22.05 -10.77 5.78
C LYS A 59 -22.45 -11.97 6.64
N GLY A 60 -21.80 -13.12 6.46
CA GLY A 60 -22.05 -14.31 7.26
C GLY A 60 -21.53 -14.22 8.69
N ASN A 61 -21.95 -15.19 9.50
CA ASN A 61 -21.53 -15.34 10.89
C ASN A 61 -20.15 -16.02 10.98
N PHE A 62 -19.13 -15.33 10.48
CA PHE A 62 -17.73 -15.77 10.57
C PHE A 62 -16.96 -14.90 11.57
N GLY A 63 -16.00 -15.52 12.25
CA GLY A 63 -15.07 -14.82 13.12
C GLY A 63 -14.24 -13.77 12.37
N ARG A 64 -13.83 -12.72 13.08
CA ARG A 64 -13.06 -11.61 12.51
C ARG A 64 -11.73 -12.07 11.88
N CYS A 65 -11.12 -13.13 12.40
CA CYS A 65 -9.89 -13.73 11.85
C CYS A 65 -10.08 -14.20 10.40
N VAL A 66 -11.16 -14.93 10.12
CA VAL A 66 -11.47 -15.46 8.78
C VAL A 66 -11.74 -14.31 7.80
N LYS A 67 -12.57 -13.34 8.21
CA LYS A 67 -12.87 -12.15 7.37
C LYS A 67 -11.60 -11.37 7.04
N ARG A 68 -10.67 -11.23 8.00
CA ARG A 68 -9.37 -10.57 7.80
C ARG A 68 -8.49 -11.35 6.82
N GLN A 69 -8.42 -12.67 6.96
CA GLN A 69 -7.62 -13.51 6.06
C GLN A 69 -8.10 -13.41 4.61
N VAL A 70 -9.42 -13.45 4.39
CA VAL A 70 -10.01 -13.28 3.05
C VAL A 70 -9.70 -11.90 2.50
N TYR A 71 -9.92 -10.82 3.27
CA TYR A 71 -9.60 -9.46 2.83
C TYR A 71 -8.13 -9.30 2.41
N ASN A 72 -7.19 -9.77 3.24
CA ASN A 72 -5.76 -9.67 2.98
C ASN A 72 -5.31 -10.51 1.77
N SER A 73 -6.07 -11.53 1.37
CA SER A 73 -5.79 -12.30 0.16
C SER A 73 -6.20 -11.57 -1.13
N CYS A 74 -6.99 -10.49 -1.01
CA CYS A 74 -7.57 -9.77 -2.15
C CYS A 74 -6.94 -8.40 -2.43
N VAL A 75 -6.32 -7.75 -1.44
CA VAL A 75 -5.91 -6.33 -1.49
C VAL A 75 -4.41 -6.16 -1.39
#